data_AF-A0A351WNX8-F1
#
_entry.id   AF-A0A351WNX8-F1
#
_cell.length_a   1.000
_cell.length_b   1.000
_cell.length_c   1.000
_cell.angle_alpha   90.00
_cell.angle_beta   90.00
_cell.angle_gamma   90.00
#
_symmetry.space_group_name_H-M   'P 1'
#
loop_
_entity.id
_entity.type
_entity.pdbx_description
1 polymer ?
#
loop_
_entity_poly.entity_id
_entity_poly.type
_entity_poly.pdbx_seq_one_letter_code
_entity_poly.pdbx_strand_id
1 'polypeptide(L)'
;MRIARFDAASLRFSLIVACIYGIANVLSGNAYLPGCTFAELRPQVVLPMFVGVLYGPFAGFISGALGDMLGYAISGKGFLFAPIWSLANGLMGAIPGFATAWHVTPIARMRSFVKLQVLLMLASSAPFAIATGYEAATGAAPPAVALFHLFLPIFITDLLWAFLLIPPLLYARRLLRVDIEIRTLLAIHYLLLFTVIATWLGGVLVSSDNNFSIVKLYLLGCVTVLILVVGLAFSLLLSRQITAPVMSLAELARRARDGQYPEAAEFNPLAGRSDEFGLLSGLFRDMMDAVRTRELVLRKKIDDLTIIIDQSKHQADLARITSADHFKDLKAKARALRQGLEQPAKTEKAPT
;
A
#
# COMPACT_ATOMS: atom_id res chain seq x y z
N MET A 1 8.77 -2.24 17.63
CA MET A 1 7.58 -3.09 17.42
C MET A 1 6.37 -2.39 18.05
N ARG A 2 5.59 -1.60 17.29
CA ARG A 2 4.32 -1.05 17.77
C ARG A 2 3.21 -1.98 17.30
N ILE A 3 2.95 -3.04 18.07
CA ILE A 3 1.66 -3.73 17.99
C ILE A 3 0.61 -2.65 18.27
N ALA A 4 -0.44 -2.55 17.46
CA ALA A 4 -1.55 -1.65 17.77
C ALA A 4 -1.96 -1.91 19.22
N ARG A 5 -1.84 -0.90 20.09
CA ARG A 5 -2.16 -1.05 21.50
C ARG A 5 -3.65 -1.35 21.57
N PHE A 6 -3.99 -2.59 21.89
CA PHE A 6 -5.36 -2.95 22.20
C PHE A 6 -5.76 -2.17 23.45
N ASP A 7 -6.56 -1.13 23.26
CA ASP A 7 -6.99 -0.22 24.30
C ASP A 7 -8.50 -0.28 24.50
N ALA A 8 -9.00 0.45 25.50
CA ALA A 8 -10.43 0.46 25.82
C ALA A 8 -11.30 0.93 24.65
N ALA A 9 -10.78 1.82 23.78
CA ALA A 9 -11.50 2.29 22.60
C ALA A 9 -11.61 1.19 21.54
N SER A 10 -10.52 0.47 21.28
CA SER A 10 -10.48 -0.70 20.39
C SER A 10 -11.43 -1.80 20.86
N LEU A 11 -11.44 -2.10 22.17
CA LEU A 11 -12.37 -3.06 22.76
C LEU A 11 -13.84 -2.64 22.57
N ARG A 12 -14.19 -1.38 22.87
CA ARG A 12 -15.56 -0.87 22.68
C ARG A 12 -16.01 -0.99 21.22
N PHE A 13 -15.14 -0.64 20.29
CA PHE A 13 -15.45 -0.75 18.87
C PHE A 13 -15.64 -2.22 18.44
N SER A 14 -14.77 -3.14 18.90
CA SER A 14 -14.92 -4.57 18.65
C SER A 14 -16.24 -5.12 19.17
N LEU A 15 -16.71 -4.68 20.34
CA LEU A 15 -18.00 -5.11 20.90
C LEU A 15 -19.19 -4.58 20.09
N ILE A 16 -19.14 -3.32 19.66
CA ILE A 16 -20.18 -2.76 18.78
C ILE A 16 -20.24 -3.55 17.47
N VAL A 17 -19.09 -3.83 16.87
CA VAL A 17 -19.03 -4.62 15.63
C VAL A 17 -19.49 -6.05 15.87
N ALA A 18 -19.19 -6.67 17.01
CA ALA A 18 -19.70 -7.98 17.38
C ALA A 18 -21.24 -8.01 17.37
N CYS A 19 -21.89 -7.00 17.98
CA CYS A 19 -23.34 -6.88 17.97
C CYS A 19 -23.90 -6.73 16.55
N ILE A 20 -23.30 -5.86 15.73
CA ILE A 20 -23.72 -5.65 14.33
C ILE A 20 -23.56 -6.94 13.53
N TYR A 21 -22.43 -7.64 13.69
CA TYR A 21 -22.15 -8.90 13.03
C TYR A 21 -23.14 -9.99 13.44
N GLY A 22 -23.47 -10.09 14.73
CA GLY A 22 -24.47 -11.04 15.23
C GLY A 22 -25.86 -10.77 14.69
N ILE A 23 -26.32 -9.52 14.68
CA ILE A 23 -27.60 -9.14 14.08
C ILE A 23 -27.61 -9.46 12.57
N ALA A 24 -26.52 -9.14 11.87
CA ALA A 24 -26.40 -9.42 10.45
C ALA A 24 -26.42 -10.93 10.14
N ASN A 25 -25.83 -11.78 11.00
CA ASN A 25 -25.94 -13.24 10.88
C ASN A 25 -27.40 -13.71 11.00
N VAL A 26 -28.20 -13.10 11.87
CA VAL A 26 -29.64 -13.44 11.96
C VAL A 26 -30.37 -13.05 10.68
N LEU A 27 -30.10 -11.85 10.14
CA LEU A 27 -30.75 -11.36 8.92
C LEU A 27 -30.35 -12.16 7.68
N SER A 28 -29.09 -12.60 7.59
CA SER A 28 -28.60 -13.41 6.47
C SER A 28 -28.96 -14.90 6.58
N GLY A 29 -29.38 -15.37 7.75
CA GLY A 29 -29.62 -16.79 8.08
C GLY A 29 -30.63 -17.53 7.19
N ASN A 30 -31.31 -16.81 6.30
CA ASN A 30 -32.28 -17.36 5.35
C ASN A 30 -31.87 -17.17 3.88
N ALA A 31 -30.77 -16.47 3.61
CA ALA A 31 -30.28 -16.18 2.27
C ALA A 31 -29.17 -17.17 1.90
N TYR A 32 -29.53 -18.33 1.38
CA TYR A 32 -28.57 -19.37 0.98
C TYR A 32 -28.07 -19.18 -0.45
N LEU A 33 -26.88 -19.70 -0.73
CA LEU A 33 -26.43 -19.91 -2.11
C LEU A 33 -27.46 -20.74 -2.89
N PRO A 34 -27.82 -20.34 -4.11
CA PRO A 34 -28.70 -21.14 -4.97
C PRO A 34 -28.15 -22.58 -5.14
N GLY A 35 -28.99 -23.58 -4.88
CA GLY A 35 -28.59 -25.00 -4.89
C GLY A 35 -27.92 -25.49 -3.60
N CYS A 36 -27.91 -24.69 -2.53
CA CYS A 36 -27.32 -25.01 -1.25
C CYS A 36 -28.33 -24.79 -0.11
N THR A 37 -28.36 -25.68 0.88
CA THR A 37 -29.25 -25.58 2.06
C THR A 37 -28.53 -25.17 3.34
N PHE A 38 -27.21 -24.99 3.29
CA PHE A 38 -26.38 -24.74 4.47
C PHE A 38 -25.47 -23.51 4.31
N ALA A 39 -25.01 -23.21 3.09
CA ALA A 39 -24.07 -22.12 2.85
C ALA A 39 -24.83 -20.81 2.65
N GLU A 40 -24.87 -20.00 3.70
CA GLU A 40 -25.47 -18.67 3.70
C GLU A 40 -24.61 -17.66 2.91
N LEU A 41 -25.26 -16.68 2.28
CA LEU A 41 -24.62 -15.49 1.75
C LEU A 41 -24.33 -14.54 2.92
N ARG A 42 -23.06 -14.47 3.35
CA ARG A 42 -22.66 -13.74 4.55
C ARG A 42 -21.76 -12.54 4.25
N PRO A 43 -22.23 -11.47 3.59
CA PRO A 43 -21.41 -10.27 3.35
C PRO A 43 -20.85 -9.65 4.63
N GLN A 44 -21.49 -9.89 5.78
CA GLN A 44 -21.07 -9.39 7.08
C GLN A 44 -19.79 -10.03 7.63
N VAL A 45 -19.28 -11.14 7.08
CA VAL A 45 -17.98 -11.73 7.51
C VAL A 45 -16.80 -10.77 7.35
N VAL A 46 -16.97 -9.77 6.49
CA VAL A 46 -16.03 -8.69 6.25
C VAL A 46 -15.82 -7.82 7.50
N LEU A 47 -16.84 -7.70 8.37
CA LEU A 47 -16.77 -6.86 9.57
C LEU A 47 -15.66 -7.30 10.55
N PRO A 48 -15.63 -8.55 11.05
CA PRO A 48 -14.57 -8.99 11.95
C PRO A 48 -13.20 -9.02 11.28
N MET A 49 -13.12 -9.36 9.97
CA MET A 49 -11.87 -9.27 9.22
C MET A 49 -11.34 -7.83 9.17
N PHE A 50 -12.21 -6.87 8.90
CA PHE A 50 -11.85 -5.45 8.85
C PHE A 50 -11.42 -4.91 10.21
N VAL A 51 -12.15 -5.24 11.28
CA VAL A 51 -11.75 -4.91 12.67
C VAL A 51 -10.38 -5.49 12.99
N GLY A 52 -10.12 -6.73 12.57
CA GLY A 52 -8.82 -7.36 12.65
C GLY A 52 -7.73 -6.48 12.04
N VAL A 53 -7.89 -6.07 10.77
CA VAL A 53 -6.91 -5.21 10.08
C VAL A 53 -6.72 -3.84 10.77
N LEU A 54 -7.79 -3.28 11.36
CA LEU A 54 -7.74 -1.97 12.02
C LEU A 54 -7.02 -2.00 13.37
N TYR A 55 -7.39 -2.93 14.24
CA TYR A 55 -7.02 -2.90 15.65
C TYR A 55 -6.21 -4.12 16.10
N GLY A 56 -5.91 -5.03 15.18
CA GLY A 56 -5.07 -6.20 15.40
C GLY A 56 -5.87 -7.49 15.63
N PRO A 57 -5.16 -8.63 15.78
CA PRO A 57 -5.76 -9.96 15.75
C PRO A 57 -6.75 -10.20 16.89
N PHE A 58 -6.49 -9.66 18.08
CA PHE A 58 -7.37 -9.84 19.24
C PHE A 58 -8.71 -9.12 19.07
N ALA A 59 -8.69 -7.91 18.50
CA ALA A 59 -9.90 -7.15 18.20
C ALA A 59 -10.79 -7.88 17.18
N GLY A 60 -10.17 -8.41 16.12
CA GLY A 60 -10.84 -9.23 15.13
C GLY A 60 -11.42 -10.51 15.72
N PHE A 61 -10.64 -11.21 16.55
CA PHE A 61 -11.08 -12.43 17.24
C PHE A 61 -12.33 -12.21 18.08
N ILE A 62 -12.32 -11.19 18.94
CA ILE A 62 -13.47 -10.83 19.78
C ILE A 62 -14.69 -10.53 18.91
N SER A 63 -14.52 -9.69 17.88
CA SER A 63 -15.65 -9.29 17.02
C SER A 63 -16.27 -10.47 16.27
N GLY A 64 -15.45 -11.42 15.82
CA GLY A 64 -15.91 -12.61 15.11
C GLY A 64 -16.55 -13.64 16.04
N ALA A 65 -15.85 -14.05 17.10
CA ALA A 65 -16.34 -15.08 18.00
C ALA A 65 -17.58 -14.63 18.77
N LEU A 66 -17.52 -13.47 19.43
CA LEU A 66 -18.67 -12.99 20.20
C LEU A 66 -19.85 -12.64 19.30
N GLY A 67 -19.61 -12.05 18.13
CA GLY A 67 -20.72 -11.70 17.25
C GLY A 67 -21.44 -12.93 16.71
N ASP A 68 -20.73 -14.01 16.41
CA ASP A 68 -21.34 -15.29 16.03
C ASP A 68 -22.17 -15.90 17.17
N MET A 69 -21.62 -15.93 18.39
CA MET A 69 -22.32 -16.41 19.60
C MET A 69 -23.57 -15.58 19.92
N LEU A 70 -23.50 -14.26 19.76
CA LEU A 70 -24.65 -13.37 19.89
C LEU A 70 -25.70 -13.64 18.80
N GLY A 71 -25.28 -13.90 17.57
CA GLY A 71 -26.18 -14.32 16.48
C GLY A 71 -26.97 -15.59 16.83
N TYR A 72 -26.33 -16.58 17.44
CA TYR A 72 -27.01 -17.78 17.93
C TYR A 72 -27.98 -17.49 19.09
N ALA A 73 -27.58 -16.63 20.04
CA ALA A 73 -28.43 -16.24 21.15
C ALA A 73 -29.70 -15.51 20.67
N ILE A 74 -29.56 -14.55 19.74
CA ILE A 74 -30.68 -13.79 19.17
C ILE A 74 -31.61 -14.70 18.35
N SER A 75 -31.04 -15.67 17.62
CA SER A 75 -31.79 -16.67 16.87
C SER A 75 -32.49 -17.74 17.74
N GLY A 76 -32.38 -17.66 19.07
CA GLY A 76 -32.99 -18.63 20.00
C GLY A 76 -32.27 -19.99 20.08
N LYS A 77 -31.12 -20.16 19.42
CA LYS A 77 -30.30 -21.39 19.45
C LYS A 77 -29.47 -21.52 20.73
N GLY A 78 -29.21 -20.40 21.40
CA GLY A 78 -28.40 -20.31 22.62
C GLY A 78 -26.97 -19.82 22.37
N PHE A 79 -26.37 -19.17 23.37
CA PHE A 79 -25.08 -18.47 23.22
C PHE A 79 -23.90 -19.40 22.91
N LEU A 80 -23.92 -20.64 23.40
CA LEU A 80 -22.88 -21.66 23.20
C LEU A 80 -23.33 -22.78 22.25
N PHE A 81 -24.24 -22.48 21.33
CA PHE A 81 -24.83 -23.48 20.44
C PHE A 81 -23.77 -24.24 19.61
N ALA A 82 -22.81 -23.52 19.01
CA ALA A 82 -21.82 -24.09 18.13
C ALA A 82 -20.42 -23.50 18.38
N PRO A 83 -19.74 -23.90 19.48
CA PRO A 83 -18.52 -23.24 19.94
C PRO A 83 -17.35 -23.36 18.96
N ILE A 84 -17.24 -24.47 18.22
CA ILE A 84 -16.20 -24.64 17.20
C ILE A 84 -16.39 -23.69 16.01
N TRP A 85 -17.64 -23.42 15.64
CA TRP A 85 -18.00 -22.49 14.57
C TRP A 85 -17.77 -21.04 15.02
N SER A 86 -18.14 -20.70 16.25
CA SER A 86 -17.81 -19.38 16.81
C SER A 86 -16.31 -19.17 16.95
N LEU A 87 -15.55 -20.20 17.31
CA LEU A 87 -14.08 -20.15 17.30
C LEU A 87 -13.54 -19.90 15.88
N ALA A 88 -14.09 -20.58 14.86
CA ALA A 88 -13.71 -20.36 13.47
C ALA A 88 -13.98 -18.92 13.01
N ASN A 89 -15.16 -18.36 13.32
CA ASN A 89 -15.47 -16.95 13.03
C ASN A 89 -14.53 -15.98 13.78
N GLY A 90 -14.12 -16.31 15.01
CA GLY A 90 -13.07 -15.58 15.72
C GLY A 90 -11.74 -15.59 14.99
N LEU A 91 -11.24 -16.77 14.62
CA LEU A 91 -9.98 -16.90 13.88
C LEU A 91 -10.03 -16.20 12.51
N MET A 92 -11.18 -16.23 11.84
CA MET A 92 -11.45 -15.49 10.60
C MET A 92 -11.22 -13.97 10.79
N GLY A 93 -11.66 -13.40 11.92
CA GLY A 93 -11.35 -12.01 12.25
C GLY A 93 -9.89 -11.78 12.67
N ALA A 94 -9.27 -12.77 13.33
CA ALA A 94 -7.92 -12.65 13.86
C ALA A 94 -6.84 -12.67 12.77
N ILE A 95 -6.97 -13.54 11.77
CA ILE A 95 -5.96 -13.76 10.73
C ILE A 95 -5.60 -12.47 9.97
N PRO A 96 -6.56 -11.67 9.45
CA PRO A 96 -6.25 -10.41 8.80
C PRO A 96 -5.60 -9.38 9.74
N GLY A 97 -5.80 -9.49 11.06
CA GLY A 97 -5.18 -8.59 12.03
C GLY A 97 -3.66 -8.74 12.16
N PHE A 98 -3.08 -9.83 11.66
CA PHE A 98 -1.63 -9.90 11.51
C PHE A 98 -1.09 -8.92 10.46
N ALA A 99 -1.94 -8.34 9.60
CA ALA A 99 -1.56 -7.26 8.69
C ALA A 99 -0.90 -6.09 9.43
N THR A 100 -1.43 -5.73 10.61
CA THR A 100 -0.88 -4.65 11.43
C THR A 100 0.48 -5.04 12.02
N ALA A 101 0.64 -6.28 12.49
CA ALA A 101 1.89 -6.80 13.06
C ALA A 101 3.00 -6.97 12.00
N TRP A 102 2.64 -7.34 10.77
CA TRP A 102 3.56 -7.56 9.66
C TRP A 102 3.84 -6.30 8.82
N HIS A 103 3.48 -5.12 9.32
CA HIS A 103 3.68 -3.82 8.64
C HIS A 103 3.08 -3.80 7.22
N VAL A 104 1.94 -4.49 7.05
CA VAL A 104 1.19 -4.50 5.79
C VAL A 104 0.44 -3.18 5.63
N THR A 105 -0.07 -2.61 6.72
CA THR A 105 -0.76 -1.31 6.75
C THR A 105 0.20 -0.16 7.11
N PRO A 106 0.15 0.99 6.42
CA PRO A 106 -0.70 1.29 5.28
C PRO A 106 -0.28 0.53 4.01
N ILE A 107 -1.28 0.10 3.24
CA ILE A 107 -1.08 -0.58 1.97
C ILE A 107 -0.73 0.48 0.93
N ALA A 108 0.57 0.61 0.68
CA ALA A 108 1.13 1.60 -0.24
C ALA A 108 2.00 0.97 -1.34
N ARG A 109 2.21 -0.34 -1.30
CA ARG A 109 3.07 -1.08 -2.24
C ARG A 109 2.42 -2.41 -2.60
N MET A 110 2.76 -2.97 -3.76
CA MET A 110 2.27 -4.28 -4.18
C MET A 110 2.46 -5.33 -3.10
N ARG A 111 3.66 -5.41 -2.49
CA ARG A 111 3.97 -6.45 -1.51
C ARG A 111 2.97 -6.45 -0.34
N SER A 112 2.53 -5.27 0.10
CA SER A 112 1.51 -5.13 1.14
C SER A 112 0.13 -5.55 0.63
N PHE A 113 -0.23 -5.17 -0.60
CA PHE A 113 -1.51 -5.57 -1.19
C PHE A 113 -1.61 -7.10 -1.34
N VAL A 114 -0.57 -7.75 -1.84
CA VAL A 114 -0.51 -9.21 -1.98
C VAL A 114 -0.59 -9.91 -0.62
N LYS A 115 0.16 -9.42 0.39
CA LYS A 115 0.08 -9.95 1.76
C LYS A 115 -1.33 -9.85 2.33
N LEU A 116 -2.04 -8.74 2.07
CA LEU A 116 -3.44 -8.61 2.45
C LEU A 116 -4.29 -9.71 1.77
N GLN A 117 -4.18 -9.89 0.46
CA GLN A 117 -4.96 -10.91 -0.26
C GLN A 117 -4.71 -12.32 0.30
N VAL A 118 -3.45 -12.66 0.59
CA VAL A 118 -3.09 -13.94 1.21
C VAL A 118 -3.72 -14.07 2.61
N LEU A 119 -3.65 -13.04 3.44
CA LEU A 119 -4.28 -13.05 4.76
C LEU A 119 -5.80 -13.23 4.68
N LEU A 120 -6.47 -12.55 3.75
CA LEU A 120 -7.91 -12.71 3.53
C LEU A 120 -8.27 -14.12 3.02
N MET A 121 -7.42 -14.69 2.16
CA MET A 121 -7.59 -16.07 1.69
C MET A 121 -7.43 -17.09 2.82
N LEU A 122 -6.42 -16.90 3.69
CA LEU A 122 -6.22 -17.73 4.87
C LEU A 122 -7.37 -17.57 5.88
N ALA A 123 -7.86 -16.35 6.08
CA ALA A 123 -8.99 -16.06 6.96
C ALA A 123 -10.27 -16.76 6.52
N SER A 124 -10.50 -16.83 5.20
CA SER A 124 -11.69 -17.47 4.62
C SER A 124 -11.58 -19.00 4.53
N SER A 125 -10.39 -19.58 4.70
CA SER A 125 -10.15 -21.02 4.55
C SER A 125 -9.76 -21.73 5.85
N ALA A 126 -8.64 -21.36 6.47
CA ALA A 126 -8.04 -22.12 7.56
C ALA A 126 -8.98 -22.35 8.77
N PRO A 127 -9.74 -21.34 9.25
CA PRO A 127 -10.67 -21.56 10.36
C PRO A 127 -11.77 -22.57 10.05
N PHE A 128 -12.30 -22.53 8.83
CA PHE A 128 -13.39 -23.40 8.40
C PHE A 128 -12.90 -24.80 8.05
N ALA A 129 -11.68 -24.95 7.54
CA ALA A 129 -11.05 -26.26 7.37
C ALA A 129 -10.85 -26.97 8.72
N ILE A 130 -10.54 -26.22 9.78
CA ILE A 130 -10.45 -26.76 11.14
C ILE A 130 -11.83 -27.18 11.65
N ALA A 131 -12.85 -26.32 11.49
CA ALA A 131 -14.21 -26.63 11.93
C ALA A 131 -14.81 -27.84 11.20
N THR A 132 -14.68 -27.93 9.88
CA THR A 132 -15.18 -29.07 9.11
C THR A 132 -14.35 -30.34 9.33
N GLY A 133 -13.04 -30.20 9.54
CA GLY A 133 -12.18 -31.31 9.95
C GLY A 133 -12.57 -31.87 11.32
N TYR A 134 -12.97 -31.01 12.26
CA TYR A 134 -13.53 -31.42 13.55
C TYR A 134 -14.83 -32.21 13.38
N GLU A 135 -15.77 -31.72 12.57
CA GLU A 135 -17.03 -32.44 12.30
C GLU A 135 -16.82 -33.80 11.63
N ALA A 136 -15.83 -33.89 10.73
CA ALA A 136 -15.43 -35.16 10.12
C ALA A 136 -14.82 -36.12 11.16
N ALA A 137 -13.98 -35.61 12.06
CA ALA A 137 -13.33 -36.40 13.09
C ALA A 137 -14.30 -36.91 14.17
N THR A 138 -15.34 -36.13 14.51
CA THR A 138 -16.37 -36.53 15.46
C THR A 138 -17.46 -37.41 14.85
N GLY A 139 -17.39 -37.71 13.55
CA GLY A 139 -18.38 -38.50 12.83
C GLY A 139 -19.70 -37.77 12.57
N ALA A 140 -19.73 -36.44 12.73
CA ALA A 140 -20.93 -35.63 12.47
C ALA A 140 -21.24 -35.52 10.97
N ALA A 141 -20.21 -35.59 10.12
CA ALA A 141 -20.35 -35.65 8.67
C ALA A 141 -19.26 -36.55 8.04
N PRO A 142 -19.54 -37.28 6.95
CA PRO A 142 -18.50 -37.94 6.17
C PRO A 142 -17.45 -36.94 5.65
N PRO A 143 -16.15 -37.31 5.54
CA PRO A 143 -15.10 -36.37 5.12
C PRO A 143 -15.35 -35.68 3.76
N ALA A 144 -15.90 -36.43 2.80
CA ALA A 144 -16.27 -35.86 1.50
C ALA A 144 -17.40 -34.82 1.63
N VAL A 145 -18.37 -35.06 2.52
CA VAL A 145 -19.45 -34.12 2.80
C VAL A 145 -18.90 -32.89 3.52
N ALA A 146 -18.05 -33.07 4.53
CA ALA A 146 -17.40 -31.96 5.23
C ALA A 146 -16.56 -31.05 4.31
N LEU A 147 -15.86 -31.63 3.34
CA LEU A 147 -15.03 -30.87 2.41
C LEU A 147 -15.86 -30.17 1.33
N PHE A 148 -16.71 -30.92 0.62
CA PHE A 148 -17.40 -30.39 -0.54
C PHE A 148 -18.72 -29.70 -0.18
N HIS A 149 -19.48 -30.27 0.76
CA HIS A 149 -20.78 -29.76 1.20
C HIS A 149 -20.72 -28.89 2.46
N LEU A 150 -19.56 -28.56 3.02
CA LEU A 150 -19.50 -27.61 4.13
C LEU A 150 -18.41 -26.58 3.85
N PHE A 151 -17.17 -27.03 3.71
CA PHE A 151 -16.03 -26.12 3.55
C PHE A 151 -16.05 -25.32 2.25
N LEU A 152 -16.15 -25.98 1.09
CA LEU A 152 -15.91 -25.31 -0.20
C LEU A 152 -16.86 -24.12 -0.48
N PRO A 153 -18.19 -24.23 -0.27
CA PRO A 153 -19.10 -23.11 -0.49
C PRO A 153 -18.91 -21.95 0.50
N ILE A 154 -18.62 -22.25 1.77
CA ILE A 154 -18.32 -21.23 2.79
C ILE A 154 -17.03 -20.49 2.41
N PHE A 155 -15.97 -21.24 2.07
CA PHE A 155 -14.70 -20.66 1.64
C PHE A 155 -14.87 -19.70 0.45
N ILE A 156 -15.59 -20.12 -0.59
CA ILE A 156 -15.77 -19.31 -1.80
C ILE A 156 -16.54 -18.03 -1.48
N THR A 157 -17.65 -18.12 -0.75
CA THR A 157 -18.48 -16.95 -0.44
C THR A 157 -17.74 -15.95 0.44
N ASP A 158 -17.12 -16.42 1.51
CA ASP A 158 -16.36 -15.57 2.42
C ASP A 158 -15.18 -14.91 1.71
N LEU A 159 -14.48 -15.64 0.84
CA LEU A 159 -13.38 -15.12 0.04
C LEU A 159 -13.83 -14.01 -0.91
N LEU A 160 -14.94 -14.23 -1.63
CA LEU A 160 -15.48 -13.24 -2.57
C LEU A 160 -15.88 -11.95 -1.85
N TRP A 161 -16.59 -12.07 -0.72
CA TRP A 161 -16.98 -10.90 0.08
C TRP A 161 -15.77 -10.18 0.66
N ALA A 162 -14.78 -10.91 1.18
CA ALA A 162 -13.54 -10.35 1.69
C ALA A 162 -12.79 -9.56 0.60
N PHE A 163 -12.59 -10.16 -0.57
CA PHE A 163 -11.87 -9.53 -1.67
C PHE A 163 -12.62 -8.34 -2.26
N LEU A 164 -13.95 -8.36 -2.25
CA LEU A 164 -14.80 -7.29 -2.76
C LEU A 164 -14.85 -6.09 -1.82
N LEU A 165 -15.05 -6.31 -0.51
CA LEU A 165 -15.43 -5.26 0.43
C LEU A 165 -14.29 -4.77 1.34
N ILE A 166 -13.23 -5.56 1.57
CA ILE A 166 -12.11 -5.10 2.41
C ILE A 166 -11.35 -3.93 1.77
N PRO A 167 -10.94 -3.97 0.47
CA PRO A 167 -10.17 -2.86 -0.09
C PRO A 167 -10.89 -1.49 -0.06
N PRO A 168 -12.20 -1.37 -0.37
CA PRO A 168 -12.94 -0.11 -0.24
C PRO A 168 -13.05 0.38 1.21
N LEU A 169 -13.24 -0.54 2.17
CA LEU A 169 -13.27 -0.18 3.60
C LEU A 169 -11.92 0.36 4.08
N LEU A 170 -10.81 -0.24 3.61
CA LEU A 170 -9.46 0.25 3.91
C LEU A 170 -9.16 1.58 3.23
N TYR A 171 -9.69 1.81 2.02
CA TYR A 171 -9.63 3.11 1.36
C TYR A 171 -10.36 4.19 2.16
N ALA A 172 -11.59 3.89 2.62
CA ALA A 172 -12.39 4.81 3.43
C ALA A 172 -11.67 5.20 4.75
N ARG A 173 -10.89 4.28 5.33
CA ARG A 173 -10.08 4.55 6.53
C ARG A 173 -8.67 5.10 6.23
N ARG A 174 -8.37 5.46 4.99
CA ARG A 174 -7.05 5.98 4.54
C ARG A 174 -5.88 5.02 4.82
N LEU A 175 -6.16 3.73 4.97
CA LEU A 175 -5.16 2.67 5.12
C LEU A 175 -4.68 2.11 3.79
N LEU A 176 -5.42 2.38 2.70
CA LEU A 176 -5.04 2.04 1.33
C LEU A 176 -4.67 3.32 0.57
N ARG A 177 -3.39 3.47 0.21
CA ARG A 177 -2.90 4.61 -0.59
C ARG A 177 -2.98 4.25 -2.07
N VAL A 178 -3.79 5.00 -2.81
CA VAL A 178 -4.06 4.72 -4.23
C VAL A 178 -3.08 5.51 -5.11
N ASP A 179 -1.84 5.02 -5.15
CA ASP A 179 -0.85 5.42 -6.15
C ASP A 179 -1.10 4.69 -7.48
N ILE A 180 -0.36 5.03 -8.55
CA ILE A 180 -0.52 4.40 -9.88
C ILE A 180 -0.40 2.87 -9.78
N GLU A 181 0.58 2.37 -9.03
CA GLU A 181 0.79 0.94 -8.79
C GLU A 181 -0.42 0.27 -8.11
N ILE A 182 -0.93 0.84 -7.02
CA ILE A 182 -2.08 0.27 -6.31
C ILE A 182 -3.35 0.39 -7.15
N ARG A 183 -3.50 1.47 -7.92
CA ARG A 183 -4.64 1.67 -8.82
C ARG A 183 -4.69 0.61 -9.91
N THR A 184 -3.57 0.29 -10.56
CA THR A 184 -3.53 -0.77 -11.59
C THR A 184 -3.81 -2.14 -10.96
N LEU A 185 -3.24 -2.43 -9.78
CA LEU A 185 -3.51 -3.67 -9.06
C LEU A 185 -4.99 -3.82 -8.66
N LEU A 186 -5.61 -2.75 -8.16
CA LEU A 186 -7.04 -2.74 -7.83
C LEU A 186 -7.91 -2.95 -9.07
N ALA A 187 -7.57 -2.31 -10.20
CA ALA A 187 -8.31 -2.48 -11.44
C ALA A 187 -8.28 -3.94 -11.92
N ILE A 188 -7.10 -4.58 -11.90
CA ILE A 188 -6.95 -6.00 -12.26
C ILE A 188 -7.70 -6.89 -11.27
N HIS A 189 -7.57 -6.62 -9.97
CA HIS A 189 -8.25 -7.35 -8.90
C HIS A 189 -9.77 -7.33 -9.08
N TYR A 190 -10.36 -6.15 -9.32
CA TYR A 190 -11.81 -6.04 -9.52
C TYR A 190 -12.28 -6.56 -10.87
N LEU A 191 -11.49 -6.42 -11.94
CA LEU A 191 -11.81 -7.04 -13.22
C LEU A 191 -11.90 -8.56 -13.07
N LEU A 192 -10.96 -9.15 -12.31
CA LEU A 192 -10.96 -10.58 -12.05
C LEU A 192 -12.07 -11.02 -11.10
N LEU A 193 -12.38 -10.24 -10.06
CA LEU A 193 -13.55 -10.50 -9.23
C LEU A 193 -14.84 -10.43 -10.05
N PHE A 194 -14.94 -9.46 -10.96
CA PHE A 194 -16.10 -9.33 -11.83
C PHE A 194 -16.25 -10.55 -12.73
N THR A 195 -15.17 -11.02 -13.37
CA THR A 195 -15.24 -12.23 -14.20
C THR A 195 -15.65 -13.45 -13.38
N VAL A 196 -15.09 -13.62 -12.18
CA VAL A 196 -15.43 -14.70 -11.26
C VAL A 196 -16.90 -14.66 -10.86
N ILE A 197 -17.40 -13.50 -10.40
CA ILE A 197 -18.79 -13.32 -10.00
C ILE A 197 -19.72 -13.52 -11.19
N ALA A 198 -19.37 -13.01 -12.37
CA ALA A 198 -20.15 -13.18 -13.60
C ALA A 198 -20.20 -14.63 -14.06
N THR A 199 -19.09 -15.36 -14.01
CA THR A 199 -19.06 -16.81 -14.30
C THR A 199 -19.90 -17.57 -13.28
N TRP A 200 -19.78 -17.23 -12.00
CA TRP A 200 -20.55 -17.87 -10.94
C TRP A 200 -22.07 -17.62 -11.10
N LEU A 201 -22.47 -16.36 -11.28
CA LEU A 201 -23.87 -15.95 -11.47
C LEU A 201 -24.44 -16.52 -12.78
N GLY A 202 -23.66 -16.51 -13.87
CA GLY A 202 -24.04 -17.12 -15.14
C GLY A 202 -24.27 -18.62 -15.00
N GLY A 203 -23.40 -19.33 -14.26
CA GLY A 203 -23.58 -20.75 -13.96
C GLY A 203 -24.85 -21.04 -13.17
N VAL A 204 -25.19 -20.16 -12.22
CA VAL A 204 -26.43 -20.21 -11.44
C VAL A 204 -27.66 -19.99 -12.32
N LEU A 205 -27.66 -18.93 -13.14
CA LEU A 205 -28.79 -18.55 -14.00
C LEU A 205 -29.07 -19.61 -15.08
N VAL A 206 -28.04 -20.09 -15.77
CA VAL A 206 -28.19 -21.11 -16.84
C VAL A 206 -28.69 -22.45 -16.29
N SER A 207 -28.33 -22.77 -15.04
CA SER A 207 -28.71 -24.04 -14.41
C SER A 207 -30.02 -23.96 -13.62
N SER A 208 -30.74 -22.82 -13.65
CA SER A 208 -32.03 -22.66 -12.96
C SER A 208 -33.18 -23.47 -13.60
N ASP A 209 -32.97 -24.03 -14.81
CA ASP A 209 -33.96 -24.86 -15.53
C ASP A 209 -33.80 -26.38 -15.29
N ASN A 210 -32.80 -26.84 -14.54
CA ASN A 210 -32.60 -28.28 -14.28
C ASN A 210 -31.99 -28.49 -12.89
N ASN A 211 -32.55 -29.43 -12.11
CA ASN A 211 -32.05 -29.90 -10.81
C ASN A 211 -30.55 -29.65 -10.65
N PHE A 212 -30.20 -28.60 -9.89
CA PHE A 212 -28.83 -28.16 -9.71
C PHE A 212 -28.05 -29.28 -9.04
N SER A 213 -27.38 -30.10 -9.84
CA SER A 213 -26.57 -31.17 -9.30
C SER A 213 -25.44 -30.51 -8.52
N ILE A 214 -25.34 -30.87 -7.25
CA ILE A 214 -24.36 -30.33 -6.29
C ILE A 214 -22.93 -30.37 -6.87
N VAL A 215 -22.65 -31.36 -7.73
CA VAL A 215 -21.42 -31.49 -8.54
C VAL A 215 -21.11 -30.27 -9.42
N LYS A 216 -22.11 -29.63 -10.05
CA LYS A 216 -21.92 -28.44 -10.90
C LYS A 216 -21.51 -27.22 -10.08
N LEU A 217 -22.07 -27.06 -8.88
CA LEU A 217 -21.68 -26.02 -7.94
C LEU A 217 -20.21 -26.17 -7.53
N TYR A 218 -19.75 -27.42 -7.34
CA TYR A 218 -18.34 -27.71 -7.02
C TYR A 218 -17.39 -27.40 -8.15
N LEU A 219 -17.74 -27.80 -9.37
CA LEU A 219 -16.90 -27.54 -10.53
C LEU A 219 -16.77 -26.02 -10.76
N LEU A 220 -17.88 -25.29 -10.61
CA LEU A 220 -17.90 -23.83 -10.67
C LEU A 220 -17.07 -23.18 -9.55
N GLY A 221 -17.14 -23.73 -8.34
CA GLY A 221 -16.35 -23.28 -7.20
C GLY A 221 -14.85 -23.52 -7.36
N CYS A 222 -14.45 -24.70 -7.83
CA CYS A 222 -13.05 -25.01 -8.13
C CYS A 222 -12.50 -24.12 -9.25
N VAL A 223 -13.28 -23.89 -10.32
CA VAL A 223 -12.91 -22.96 -11.41
C VAL A 223 -12.76 -21.54 -10.88
N THR A 224 -13.66 -21.10 -10.00
CA THR A 224 -13.59 -19.79 -9.33
C THR A 224 -12.28 -19.62 -8.54
N VAL A 225 -11.93 -20.60 -7.71
CA VAL A 225 -10.68 -20.59 -6.94
C VAL A 225 -9.46 -20.60 -7.86
N LEU A 226 -9.48 -21.41 -8.92
CA LEU A 226 -8.40 -21.45 -9.91
C LEU A 226 -8.20 -20.08 -10.59
N ILE A 227 -9.28 -19.44 -11.02
CA ILE A 227 -9.23 -18.11 -11.64
C ILE A 227 -8.69 -17.08 -10.65
N LEU A 228 -9.11 -17.12 -9.38
CA LEU A 228 -8.59 -16.23 -8.33
C LEU A 228 -7.08 -16.42 -8.12
N VAL A 229 -6.60 -17.65 -8.04
CA VAL A 229 -5.17 -17.97 -7.85
C VAL A 229 -4.35 -17.54 -9.08
N VAL A 230 -4.81 -17.89 -10.28
CA VAL A 230 -4.16 -17.49 -11.54
C VAL A 230 -4.16 -15.95 -11.67
N GLY A 231 -5.25 -15.30 -11.29
CA GLY A 231 -5.38 -13.85 -11.25
C GLY A 231 -4.39 -13.17 -10.32
N LEU A 232 -4.26 -13.70 -9.10
CA LEU A 232 -3.29 -13.22 -8.11
C LEU A 232 -1.85 -13.42 -8.63
N ALA A 233 -1.56 -14.56 -9.24
CA ALA A 233 -0.26 -14.84 -9.86
C ALA A 233 0.01 -13.89 -11.05
N PHE A 234 -0.99 -13.64 -11.89
CA PHE A 234 -0.86 -12.72 -13.01
C PHE A 234 -0.62 -11.28 -12.54
N SER A 235 -1.31 -10.84 -11.50
CA SER A 235 -1.11 -9.54 -10.85
C SER A 235 0.34 -9.37 -10.35
N LEU A 236 0.91 -10.44 -9.77
CA LEU A 236 2.31 -10.49 -9.35
C LEU A 236 3.30 -10.42 -10.53
N LEU A 237 3.02 -11.13 -11.61
CA LEU A 237 3.84 -11.12 -12.83
C LEU A 237 3.84 -9.75 -13.49
N LEU A 238 2.65 -9.17 -13.68
CA LEU A 238 2.48 -7.89 -14.36
C LEU A 238 3.19 -6.76 -13.61
N SER A 239 3.14 -6.77 -12.28
CA SER A 239 3.86 -5.77 -11.51
C SER A 239 5.39 -5.92 -11.61
N ARG A 240 5.91 -7.16 -11.63
CA ARG A 240 7.35 -7.39 -11.86
C ARG A 240 7.78 -6.96 -13.25
N GLN A 241 6.95 -7.19 -14.26
CA GLN A 241 7.30 -6.90 -15.65
C GLN A 241 7.11 -5.43 -16.03
N ILE A 242 6.09 -4.75 -15.51
CA ILE A 242 5.69 -3.40 -15.94
C ILE A 242 5.99 -2.36 -14.86
N THR A 243 5.51 -2.57 -13.64
CA THR A 243 5.55 -1.51 -12.61
C THR A 243 6.97 -1.29 -12.07
N ALA A 244 7.72 -2.36 -11.83
CA ALA A 244 9.06 -2.25 -11.26
C ALA A 244 10.05 -1.47 -12.17
N PRO A 245 10.14 -1.73 -13.49
CA PRO A 245 10.98 -0.93 -14.40
C PRO A 245 10.65 0.56 -14.41
N VAL A 246 9.36 0.90 -14.48
CA VAL A 246 8.91 2.30 -14.52
C VAL A 246 9.29 3.04 -13.23
N MET A 247 9.10 2.39 -12.08
CA MET A 247 9.51 2.97 -10.79
C MET A 247 11.02 3.15 -10.67
N SER A 248 11.81 2.21 -11.19
CA SER A 248 13.27 2.32 -11.22
C SER A 248 13.72 3.52 -12.07
N LEU A 249 13.18 3.69 -13.27
CA LEU A 249 13.48 4.85 -14.12
C LEU A 249 13.05 6.17 -13.47
N ALA A 250 11.88 6.19 -12.83
CA ALA A 250 11.40 7.38 -12.12
C ALA A 250 12.30 7.75 -10.92
N GLU A 251 12.92 6.78 -10.27
CA GLU A 251 13.85 7.03 -9.17
C GLU A 251 15.20 7.56 -9.68
N LEU A 252 15.73 6.97 -10.77
CA LEU A 252 16.92 7.49 -11.45
C LEU A 252 16.71 8.94 -11.93
N ALA A 253 15.54 9.24 -12.48
CA ALA A 253 15.17 10.60 -12.88
C ALA A 253 15.15 11.59 -11.70
N ARG A 254 14.62 11.18 -10.53
CA ARG A 254 14.61 12.01 -9.33
C ARG A 254 16.01 12.30 -8.82
N ARG A 255 16.90 11.30 -8.80
CA ARG A 255 18.30 11.47 -8.39
C ARG A 255 19.04 12.45 -9.33
N ALA A 256 18.78 12.35 -10.63
CA ALA A 256 19.32 13.27 -11.63
C ALA A 256 18.93 14.72 -11.36
N ARG A 257 17.64 14.95 -11.06
CA ARG A 257 17.11 16.28 -10.74
C ARG A 257 17.84 16.90 -9.55
N ASP A 258 18.26 16.09 -8.60
CA ASP A 258 18.97 16.53 -7.40
C ASP A 258 20.51 16.63 -7.64
N GLY A 259 20.96 16.59 -8.91
CA GLY A 259 22.36 16.75 -9.33
C GLY A 259 23.20 15.48 -9.26
N GLN A 260 22.60 14.34 -8.92
CA GLN A 260 23.27 13.05 -8.82
C GLN A 260 22.98 12.21 -10.07
N TYR A 261 23.86 12.30 -11.06
CA TYR A 261 23.74 11.53 -12.29
C TYR A 261 24.20 10.08 -12.07
N PRO A 262 23.31 9.08 -12.24
CA PRO A 262 23.66 7.67 -12.08
C PRO A 262 24.65 7.19 -13.14
N GLU A 263 25.45 6.18 -12.80
CA GLU A 263 26.37 5.56 -13.76
C GLU A 263 25.66 4.57 -14.69
N ALA A 264 26.26 4.27 -15.85
CA ALA A 264 25.69 3.36 -16.85
C ALA A 264 25.38 1.95 -16.28
N ALA A 265 26.14 1.51 -15.27
CA ALA A 265 25.91 0.24 -14.58
C ALA A 265 24.57 0.20 -13.82
N GLU A 266 24.06 1.34 -13.36
CA GLU A 266 22.77 1.44 -12.65
C GLU A 266 21.57 1.28 -13.59
N PHE A 267 21.78 1.46 -14.90
CA PHE A 267 20.79 1.18 -15.94
C PHE A 267 20.85 -0.27 -16.46
N ASN A 268 21.89 -1.03 -16.10
CA ASN A 268 22.11 -2.40 -16.57
C ASN A 268 21.00 -3.42 -16.19
N PRO A 269 20.30 -3.30 -15.04
CA PRO A 269 19.14 -4.15 -14.74
C PRO A 269 18.00 -4.03 -15.76
N LEU A 270 17.98 -2.96 -16.55
CA LEU A 270 16.96 -2.66 -17.56
C LEU A 270 17.51 -2.75 -18.99
N ALA A 271 18.80 -2.45 -19.18
CA ALA A 271 19.48 -2.48 -20.49
C ALA A 271 19.65 -3.90 -21.07
N GLY A 272 19.61 -4.94 -20.24
CA GLY A 272 19.60 -6.34 -20.69
C GLY A 272 18.25 -6.83 -21.24
N ARG A 273 17.21 -5.98 -21.24
CA ARG A 273 15.89 -6.34 -21.76
C ARG A 273 15.80 -5.99 -23.25
N SER A 274 15.22 -6.89 -24.03
CA SER A 274 15.00 -6.72 -25.47
C SER A 274 13.64 -6.11 -25.82
N ASP A 275 12.93 -5.53 -24.85
CA ASP A 275 11.59 -4.96 -25.00
C ASP A 275 11.60 -3.43 -25.02
N GLU A 276 10.43 -2.82 -25.13
CA GLU A 276 10.26 -1.36 -25.17
C GLU A 276 10.80 -0.67 -23.90
N PHE A 277 10.84 -1.38 -22.77
CA PHE A 277 11.44 -0.87 -21.53
C PHE A 277 12.96 -0.85 -21.61
N GLY A 278 13.58 -1.82 -22.27
CA GLY A 278 15.01 -1.80 -22.60
C GLY A 278 15.36 -0.62 -23.50
N LEU A 279 14.58 -0.38 -24.55
CA LEU A 279 14.73 0.79 -25.43
C LEU A 279 14.56 2.10 -24.65
N LEU A 280 13.51 2.23 -23.85
CA LEU A 280 13.25 3.42 -23.03
C LEU A 280 14.38 3.66 -22.03
N SER A 281 14.89 2.61 -21.37
CA SER A 281 16.03 2.72 -20.47
C SER A 281 17.30 3.18 -21.19
N GLY A 282 17.53 2.70 -22.42
CA GLY A 282 18.63 3.16 -23.26
C GLY A 282 18.52 4.64 -23.59
N LEU A 283 17.36 5.07 -24.11
CA LEU A 283 17.10 6.48 -24.42
C LEU A 283 17.21 7.38 -23.18
N PHE A 284 16.74 6.90 -22.02
CA PHE A 284 16.82 7.64 -20.78
C PHE A 284 18.27 7.81 -20.31
N ARG A 285 19.10 6.76 -20.40
CA ARG A 285 20.54 6.83 -20.14
C ARG A 285 21.21 7.84 -21.06
N ASP A 286 20.96 7.76 -22.36
CA ASP A 286 21.60 8.63 -23.35
C ASP A 286 21.21 10.12 -23.12
N MET A 287 19.94 10.38 -22.75
CA MET A 287 19.49 11.71 -22.34
C MET A 287 20.21 12.20 -21.07
N MET A 288 20.34 11.34 -20.07
CA MET A 288 20.97 11.66 -18.78
C MET A 288 22.46 11.98 -18.94
N ASP A 289 23.17 11.22 -19.77
CA ASP A 289 24.57 11.47 -20.12
C ASP A 289 24.72 12.80 -20.89
N ALA A 290 23.79 13.10 -21.81
CA ALA A 290 23.77 14.38 -22.51
C ALA A 290 23.54 15.56 -21.56
N VAL A 291 22.63 15.42 -20.59
CA VAL A 291 22.38 16.46 -19.57
C VAL A 291 23.59 16.65 -18.66
N ARG A 292 24.18 15.56 -18.16
CA ARG A 292 25.43 15.60 -17.36
C ARG A 292 26.55 16.32 -18.11
N THR A 293 26.75 15.98 -19.37
CA THR A 293 27.78 16.60 -20.22
C THR A 293 27.52 18.09 -20.40
N ARG A 294 26.28 18.48 -20.67
CA ARG A 294 25.89 19.90 -20.79
C ARG A 294 26.14 20.67 -19.49
N GLU A 295 25.80 20.09 -18.34
CA GLU A 295 26.03 20.73 -17.04
C GLU A 295 27.53 20.92 -16.75
N LEU A 296 28.37 19.90 -17.05
CA LEU A 296 29.83 20.00 -16.89
C LEU A 296 30.43 21.09 -17.80
N VAL A 297 30.00 21.15 -19.07
CA VAL A 297 30.45 22.17 -20.01
C VAL A 297 30.01 23.57 -19.57
N LEU A 298 28.77 23.71 -19.08
CA LEU A 298 28.26 24.99 -18.58
C LEU A 298 28.99 25.44 -17.31
N ARG A 299 29.26 24.53 -16.36
CA ARG A 299 30.06 24.84 -15.17
C ARG A 299 31.45 25.33 -15.53
N LYS A 300 32.14 24.62 -16.44
CA LYS A 300 33.46 25.05 -16.92
C LYS A 300 33.42 26.45 -17.54
N LYS A 301 32.42 26.75 -18.36
CA LYS A 301 32.25 28.09 -18.95
C LYS A 301 31.98 29.16 -17.88
N ILE A 302 31.20 28.84 -16.85
CA ILE A 302 30.95 29.76 -15.73
C ILE A 302 32.25 30.01 -14.93
N ASP A 303 33.03 28.97 -14.67
CA ASP A 303 34.31 29.08 -13.96
C ASP A 303 35.29 29.95 -14.78
N ASP A 304 35.43 29.68 -16.08
CA ASP A 304 36.26 30.45 -16.99
C ASP A 304 35.81 31.94 -17.04
N LEU A 305 34.51 32.20 -17.13
CA LEU A 305 33.96 33.56 -17.10
C LEU A 305 34.21 34.26 -15.75
N THR A 306 34.12 33.54 -14.64
CA THR A 306 34.37 34.09 -13.30
C THR A 306 35.84 34.53 -13.18
N ILE A 307 36.77 33.71 -13.66
CA ILE A 307 38.20 34.05 -13.71
C ILE A 307 38.44 35.31 -14.54
N ILE A 308 37.82 35.43 -15.72
CA ILE A 308 37.96 36.60 -16.59
C ILE A 308 37.41 37.86 -15.91
N ILE A 309 36.24 37.77 -15.26
CA ILE A 309 35.63 38.91 -14.56
C ILE A 309 36.53 39.38 -13.40
N ASP A 310 37.07 38.46 -12.61
CA ASP A 310 37.97 38.80 -11.51
C ASP A 310 39.26 39.46 -11.99
N GLN A 311 39.86 38.95 -13.08
CA GLN A 311 41.03 39.58 -13.70
C GLN A 311 40.72 40.99 -14.21
N SER A 312 39.57 41.18 -14.86
CA SER A 312 39.15 42.48 -15.37
C SER A 312 38.92 43.49 -14.24
N LYS A 313 38.29 43.09 -13.13
CA LYS A 313 38.17 43.92 -11.93
C LYS A 313 39.53 44.27 -11.34
N HIS A 314 40.43 43.29 -11.23
CA HIS A 314 41.77 43.52 -10.70
C HIS A 314 42.55 44.53 -11.55
N GLN A 315 42.45 44.45 -12.87
CA GLN A 315 43.08 45.42 -13.77
C GLN A 315 42.45 46.82 -13.63
N ALA A 316 41.13 46.93 -13.51
CA ALA A 316 40.45 48.20 -13.31
C ALA A 316 40.84 48.86 -11.96
N ASP A 317 40.96 48.06 -10.89
CA ASP A 317 41.42 48.53 -9.59
C ASP A 317 42.88 48.97 -9.61
N LEU A 318 43.77 48.20 -10.26
CA LEU A 318 45.16 48.60 -10.47
C LEU A 318 45.26 49.91 -11.26
N ALA A 319 44.52 50.04 -12.36
CA ALA A 319 44.47 51.26 -13.15
C ALA A 319 44.03 52.46 -12.30
N ARG A 320 43.02 52.27 -11.44
CA ARG A 320 42.56 53.30 -10.48
C ARG A 320 43.64 53.68 -9.49
N ILE A 321 44.36 52.73 -8.91
CA ILE A 321 45.46 52.99 -7.96
C ILE A 321 46.62 53.73 -8.65
N THR A 322 46.94 53.35 -9.90
CA THR A 322 48.02 53.98 -10.67
C THR A 322 47.62 55.31 -11.32
N SER A 323 46.33 55.67 -11.31
CA SER A 323 45.85 56.88 -11.95
C SER A 323 46.35 58.14 -11.21
N ALA A 324 46.69 59.17 -11.98
CA ALA A 324 47.16 60.44 -11.44
C ALA A 324 46.15 61.09 -10.47
N ASP A 325 44.85 60.83 -10.65
CA ASP A 325 43.81 61.39 -9.80
C ASP A 325 43.74 60.71 -8.43
N HIS A 326 43.99 59.40 -8.32
CA HIS A 326 44.10 58.74 -7.02
C HIS A 326 45.31 59.22 -6.21
N PHE A 327 46.45 59.47 -6.87
CA PHE A 327 47.63 60.07 -6.24
C PHE A 327 47.39 61.52 -5.81
N LYS A 328 46.64 62.32 -6.58
CA LYS A 328 46.23 63.67 -6.17
C LYS A 328 45.39 63.63 -4.90
N ASP A 329 44.42 62.72 -4.82
CA ASP A 329 43.57 62.52 -3.65
C ASP A 329 44.37 62.08 -2.42
N LEU A 330 45.31 61.15 -2.59
CA LEU A 330 46.19 60.70 -1.51
C LEU A 330 47.09 61.83 -1.00
N LYS A 331 47.65 62.64 -1.92
CA LYS A 331 48.45 63.82 -1.58
C LYS A 331 47.62 64.88 -0.86
N ALA A 332 46.37 65.08 -1.28
CA ALA A 332 45.44 65.99 -0.61
C ALA A 332 45.10 65.51 0.82
N LYS A 333 44.80 64.22 1.00
CA LYS A 333 44.59 63.60 2.33
C LYS A 333 45.80 63.70 3.24
N ALA A 334 47.00 63.41 2.74
CA ALA A 334 48.23 63.52 3.51
C ALA A 334 48.52 64.98 3.90
N ARG A 335 48.21 65.95 3.02
CA ARG A 335 48.34 67.39 3.32
C ARG A 335 47.33 67.83 4.39
N ALA A 336 46.10 67.34 4.34
CA ALA A 336 45.07 67.59 5.36
C ALA A 336 45.46 66.99 6.72
N LEU A 337 46.03 65.77 6.75
CA LEU A 337 46.56 65.15 7.97
C LEU A 337 47.76 65.92 8.54
N ARG A 338 48.67 66.40 7.68
CA ARG A 338 49.78 67.28 8.10
C ARG A 338 49.28 68.60 8.68
N GLN A 339 48.27 69.21 8.06
CA GLN A 339 47.64 70.44 8.56
C GLN A 339 46.85 70.21 9.87
N GLY A 340 46.31 69.00 10.08
CA GLY A 340 45.72 68.58 11.35
C GLY A 340 46.74 68.31 12.45
N LEU A 341 47.96 67.88 12.09
CA LEU A 341 49.09 67.70 13.01
C LEU A 341 49.85 69.00 13.31
N GLU A 342 49.73 70.01 12.45
CA GLU A 342 50.34 71.35 12.62
C GLU A 342 49.46 72.36 13.38
N GLN A 343 48.29 71.94 13.90
CA GLN A 343 47.56 72.75 14.89
C GLN A 343 48.13 72.52 16.29
N PRO A 344 48.77 73.52 16.93
CA PRO A 344 49.18 73.41 18.33
C PRO A 344 47.94 73.43 19.22
N ALA A 345 48.02 72.65 20.30
CA ALA A 345 47.03 72.61 21.38
C ALA A 345 46.53 74.01 21.75
N LYS A 346 45.28 74.32 21.39
CA LYS A 346 44.53 75.41 22.02
C LYS A 346 43.80 74.84 23.22
N THR A 347 44.42 75.10 24.37
CA THR A 347 43.89 75.19 25.73
C THR A 347 42.38 75.02 25.87
N GLU A 348 41.97 73.86 26.35
CA GLU A 348 40.66 73.65 26.96
C GLU A 348 40.69 74.25 28.38
N LYS A 349 39.93 75.32 28.61
CA LYS A 349 39.67 75.87 29.94
C LYS A 349 38.64 74.99 30.64
N ALA A 350 38.98 74.51 31.85
CA ALA A 350 38.04 73.92 32.78
C ALA A 350 36.95 74.94 33.21
N PRO A 351 35.69 74.52 33.37
CA PRO A 351 34.73 75.27 34.18
C PRO A 351 35.00 75.00 35.67
N THR A 352 34.65 75.98 36.50
CA THR A 352 34.65 75.95 37.98
C THR A 352 34.09 74.68 38.57
#